data_AF-T5LSF9-F1
#
_entry.id   AF-T5LSF9-F1
#
_cell.length_a   1.000
_cell.length_b   1.000
_cell.length_c   1.000
_cell.angle_alpha   90.00
_cell.angle_beta   90.00
_cell.angle_gamma   90.00
#
_symmetry.space_group_name_H-M   'P 1'
#
loop_
_entity.id
_entity.type
_entity.pdbx_description
1 polymer ?
#
loop_
_entity_poly.entity_id
_entity_poly.type
_entity_poly.pdbx_seq_one_letter_code
_entity_poly.pdbx_strand_id
1 'polypeptide(L)'
;MRNQFKTQRFRIFENDNDIILSIEKDNFILDIQELLPILNSYTKQDKQSIQEYNVFITFDGCTLAGSKETPNNPLFFGELDKEGVFIESKPVYHLIGETDYDTKDSKERFTQTLQIFLNNSTLTILNYSLLDSSLNIKLESKSTESKEILEREKAQKQKDSSPMAQNDNVIATAFLHPILEDNELKSPHNGVVQLKSNKGKSFKSKDIPMILESDLLYSQIIGCTNNIAGVPTPCTMVATILPNARGLKKFNDDYPIMQDLVSSGVMSDKGFPLICTPKENTFKGK
;
A
#
# COMPACT_ATOMS: atom_id res chain seq x y z
N MET A 1 13.27 -26.45 25.07
CA MET A 1 13.33 -25.02 24.71
C MET A 1 12.14 -24.70 23.82
N ARG A 2 11.32 -23.71 24.19
CA ARG A 2 10.13 -23.34 23.41
C ARG A 2 10.58 -22.55 22.18
N ASN A 3 10.39 -23.10 20.98
CA ASN A 3 10.53 -22.37 19.72
C ASN A 3 9.53 -21.20 19.72
N GLN A 4 10.03 -19.98 19.90
CA GLN A 4 9.25 -18.74 19.89
C GLN A 4 9.25 -18.03 18.51
N PHE A 5 9.56 -18.73 17.42
CA PHE A 5 9.39 -18.18 16.07
C PHE A 5 7.93 -18.39 15.63
N LYS A 6 7.07 -17.43 15.95
CA LYS A 6 5.78 -17.26 15.27
C LYS A 6 6.06 -17.09 13.76
N THR A 7 5.75 -18.13 12.97
CA THR A 7 5.44 -18.12 11.53
C THR A 7 6.03 -16.94 10.73
N GLN A 8 7.34 -16.97 10.46
CA GLN A 8 7.91 -16.11 9.42
C GLN A 8 7.26 -16.50 8.08
N ARG A 9 6.67 -15.52 7.39
CA ARG A 9 5.89 -15.74 6.16
C ARG A 9 6.77 -15.90 4.90
N PHE A 10 8.09 -15.83 5.08
CA PHE A 10 9.14 -16.03 4.09
C PHE A 10 10.32 -16.72 4.79
N ARG A 11 11.19 -17.40 4.03
CA ARG A 11 12.41 -18.01 4.56
C ARG A 11 13.58 -17.04 4.41
N ILE A 12 14.51 -17.07 5.36
CA ILE A 12 15.74 -16.27 5.33
C ILE A 12 16.91 -17.24 5.18
N PHE A 13 17.78 -16.97 4.21
CA PHE A 13 19.04 -17.68 4.02
C PHE A 13 20.17 -16.67 4.10
N GLU A 14 21.28 -17.09 4.71
CA GLU A 14 22.51 -16.32 4.73
C GLU A 14 23.54 -17.09 3.90
N ASN A 15 24.14 -16.42 2.93
CA ASN A 15 25.21 -16.97 2.10
C ASN A 15 26.34 -15.95 2.05
N ASP A 16 27.44 -16.25 2.75
CA ASP A 16 28.52 -15.31 3.02
C ASP A 16 27.99 -14.01 3.65
N ASN A 17 28.06 -12.89 2.92
CA ASN A 17 27.57 -11.57 3.37
C ASN A 17 26.16 -11.24 2.84
N ASP A 18 25.57 -12.14 2.06
CA ASP A 18 24.30 -11.94 1.38
C ASP A 18 23.16 -12.56 2.19
N ILE A 19 22.05 -11.83 2.27
CA ILE A 19 20.81 -12.32 2.86
C ILE A 19 19.82 -12.53 1.74
N ILE A 20 19.31 -13.74 1.59
CA ILE A 20 18.30 -14.09 0.60
C ILE A 20 16.98 -14.32 1.32
N LEU A 21 15.99 -13.50 0.99
CA LEU A 21 14.60 -13.72 1.41
C LEU A 21 13.89 -14.52 0.34
N SER A 22 13.37 -15.69 0.70
CA SER A 22 12.64 -16.57 -0.20
C SER A 22 11.16 -16.54 0.09
N ILE A 23 10.41 -16.14 -0.92
CA ILE A 23 8.97 -15.92 -0.89
C ILE A 23 8.36 -16.84 -1.95
N GLU A 24 7.60 -17.84 -1.50
CA GLU A 24 6.86 -18.79 -2.35
C GLU A 24 5.34 -18.59 -2.21
N LYS A 25 4.94 -17.54 -1.49
CA LYS A 25 3.54 -17.27 -1.20
C LYS A 25 3.01 -16.23 -2.18
N ASP A 26 1.95 -16.59 -2.88
CA ASP A 26 1.17 -15.67 -3.69
C ASP A 26 0.48 -14.59 -2.85
N ASN A 27 0.30 -13.41 -3.45
CA ASN A 27 -0.27 -12.21 -2.86
C ASN A 27 0.41 -11.81 -1.54
N PHE A 28 1.72 -12.02 -1.47
CA PHE A 28 2.50 -11.68 -0.30
C PHE A 28 2.82 -10.18 -0.28
N ILE A 29 2.74 -9.58 0.90
CA ILE A 29 3.08 -8.18 1.14
C ILE A 29 4.29 -8.16 2.06
N LEU A 30 5.35 -7.50 1.61
CA LEU A 30 6.59 -7.28 2.32
C LEU A 30 6.76 -5.79 2.59
N ASP A 31 6.84 -5.41 3.87
CA ASP A 31 7.20 -4.04 4.24
C ASP A 31 8.69 -3.98 4.61
N ILE A 32 9.46 -3.16 3.89
CA ILE A 32 10.89 -2.96 4.16
C ILE A 32 11.14 -2.42 5.58
N GLN A 33 10.23 -1.61 6.12
CA GLN A 33 10.39 -1.04 7.47
C GLN A 33 10.34 -2.12 8.56
N GLU A 34 9.64 -3.23 8.31
CA GLU A 34 9.56 -4.36 9.25
C GLU A 34 10.78 -5.28 9.15
N LEU A 35 11.58 -5.20 8.06
CA LEU A 35 12.69 -6.11 7.83
C LEU A 35 13.88 -5.90 8.76
N LEU A 36 14.25 -4.65 9.04
CA LEU A 36 15.44 -4.35 9.85
C LEU A 36 15.46 -5.08 11.21
N PRO A 37 14.41 -4.99 12.06
CA PRO A 37 14.41 -5.70 13.34
C PRO A 37 14.40 -7.23 13.17
N ILE A 38 13.78 -7.74 12.09
CA ILE A 38 13.77 -9.18 11.78
C ILE A 38 15.19 -9.65 11.44
N LEU A 39 15.90 -8.93 10.57
CA LEU A 39 17.26 -9.28 10.15
C LEU A 39 18.25 -9.13 11.30
N ASN A 40 18.19 -8.04 12.06
CA ASN A 40 19.02 -7.85 13.26
C ASN A 40 18.84 -9.01 14.24
N SER A 41 17.60 -9.44 14.48
CA SER A 41 17.32 -10.61 15.34
C SER A 41 17.83 -11.92 14.76
N TYR A 42 17.78 -12.10 13.43
CA TYR A 42 18.19 -13.33 12.76
C TYR A 42 19.72 -13.46 12.71
N THR A 43 20.41 -12.42 12.27
CA THR A 43 21.87 -12.36 12.11
C THR A 43 22.61 -12.08 13.42
N LYS A 44 21.89 -11.66 14.46
CA LYS A 44 22.43 -11.20 15.75
C LYS A 44 23.35 -9.98 15.60
N GLN A 45 23.00 -9.09 14.67
CA GLN A 45 23.68 -7.80 14.46
C GLN A 45 22.76 -6.65 14.90
N ASP A 46 23.32 -5.44 15.02
CA ASP A 46 22.59 -4.22 15.42
C ASP A 46 22.79 -3.11 14.39
N LYS A 47 22.44 -3.42 13.14
CA LYS A 47 22.52 -2.46 12.04
C LYS A 47 21.43 -1.40 12.19
N GLN A 48 21.74 -0.17 11.81
CA GLN A 48 20.83 0.97 11.98
C GLN A 48 19.94 1.19 10.75
N SER A 49 20.31 0.57 9.62
CA SER A 49 19.61 0.70 8.35
C SER A 49 19.59 -0.64 7.60
N ILE A 50 18.51 -0.88 6.85
CA ILE A 50 18.39 -2.08 5.99
C ILE A 50 19.44 -2.07 4.86
N GLN A 51 19.87 -0.88 4.42
CA GLN A 51 20.88 -0.69 3.38
C GLN A 51 22.28 -1.16 3.83
N GLU A 52 22.52 -1.32 5.12
CA GLU A 52 23.76 -1.91 5.63
C GLU A 52 23.81 -3.44 5.41
N TYR A 53 22.69 -4.08 5.09
CA TYR A 53 22.62 -5.48 4.67
C TYR A 53 22.62 -5.60 3.15
N ASN A 54 23.28 -6.64 2.63
CA ASN A 54 23.16 -7.02 1.22
C ASN A 54 21.99 -8.00 1.06
N VAL A 55 20.78 -7.46 0.88
CA VAL A 55 19.54 -8.27 0.86
C VAL A 55 19.07 -8.49 -0.57
N PHE A 56 18.73 -9.74 -0.92
CA PHE A 56 18.13 -10.13 -2.19
C PHE A 56 16.79 -10.82 -1.95
N ILE A 57 15.87 -10.68 -2.91
CA ILE A 57 14.59 -11.39 -2.91
C ILE A 57 14.60 -12.49 -3.97
N THR A 58 14.18 -13.68 -3.57
CA THR A 58 13.77 -14.75 -4.48
C THR A 58 12.25 -14.92 -4.37
N PHE A 59 11.54 -14.74 -5.49
CA PHE A 59 10.10 -14.89 -5.58
C PHE A 59 9.78 -16.02 -6.56
N ASP A 60 9.08 -17.06 -6.11
CA ASP A 60 8.80 -18.28 -6.88
C ASP A 60 10.06 -18.86 -7.56
N GLY A 61 11.17 -18.85 -6.82
CA GLY A 61 12.47 -19.35 -7.30
C GLY A 61 13.23 -18.42 -8.25
N CYS A 62 12.68 -17.25 -8.59
CA CYS A 62 13.34 -16.24 -9.42
C CYS A 62 13.97 -15.14 -8.54
N THR A 63 15.27 -14.88 -8.70
CA THR A 63 15.93 -13.75 -8.05
C THR A 63 15.50 -12.44 -8.72
N LEU A 64 14.96 -11.52 -7.93
CA LEU A 64 14.53 -10.21 -8.40
C LEU A 64 15.72 -9.26 -8.47
N ALA A 65 16.17 -8.93 -9.68
CA ALA A 65 17.26 -7.97 -9.91
C ALA A 65 16.75 -6.61 -10.44
N GLY A 66 15.47 -6.52 -10.80
CA GLY A 66 14.88 -5.36 -11.47
C GLY A 66 14.99 -5.44 -12.99
N SER A 67 14.52 -4.40 -13.69
CA SER A 67 14.45 -4.37 -15.15
C SER A 67 14.41 -2.95 -15.71
N LYS A 68 14.30 -2.84 -17.04
CA LYS A 68 14.19 -1.58 -17.76
C LYS A 68 12.74 -1.16 -17.91
N GLU A 69 12.49 0.14 -17.80
CA GLU A 69 11.15 0.68 -18.03
C GLU A 69 10.74 0.48 -19.48
N THR A 70 9.48 0.10 -19.68
CA THR A 70 8.95 -0.10 -21.02
C THR A 70 8.68 1.24 -21.70
N PRO A 71 8.90 1.36 -23.03
CA PRO A 71 8.72 2.63 -23.72
C PRO A 71 7.27 3.14 -23.74
N ASN A 72 6.29 2.23 -23.73
CA ASN A 72 4.88 2.55 -23.97
C ASN A 72 4.01 2.49 -22.71
N ASN A 73 4.52 1.93 -21.61
CA ASN A 73 3.82 1.86 -20.33
C ASN A 73 4.73 2.43 -19.24
N PRO A 74 4.64 3.74 -18.94
CA PRO A 74 5.39 4.35 -17.85
C PRO A 74 5.16 3.59 -16.55
N LEU A 75 6.19 3.53 -15.71
CA LEU A 75 6.21 2.86 -14.41
C LEU A 75 6.10 1.33 -14.45
N PHE A 76 6.01 0.72 -15.64
CA PHE A 76 6.16 -0.72 -15.81
C PHE A 76 7.55 -1.08 -16.31
N PHE A 77 8.14 -2.10 -15.71
CA PHE A 77 9.47 -2.60 -16.03
C PHE A 77 9.41 -4.10 -16.26
N GLY A 78 10.09 -4.58 -17.29
CA GLY A 78 10.01 -6.00 -17.64
C GLY A 78 10.54 -6.27 -19.04
N GLU A 79 10.74 -7.54 -19.33
CA GLU A 79 11.09 -7.96 -20.69
C GLU A 79 9.83 -8.10 -21.55
N LEU A 80 9.90 -7.58 -22.77
CA LEU A 80 8.87 -7.72 -23.78
C LEU A 80 9.29 -8.75 -24.83
N ASP A 81 8.32 -9.48 -25.36
CA ASP A 81 8.50 -10.30 -26.57
C ASP A 81 8.59 -9.41 -27.84
N LYS A 82 8.60 -10.05 -29.01
CA LYS A 82 8.75 -9.32 -30.29
C LYS A 82 7.49 -8.53 -30.65
N GLU A 83 6.37 -8.91 -30.06
CA GLU A 83 5.05 -8.34 -30.22
C GLU A 83 4.80 -7.18 -29.23
N GLY A 84 5.72 -6.96 -28.29
CA GLY A 84 5.65 -5.89 -27.29
C GLY A 84 4.83 -6.24 -26.05
N VAL A 85 4.59 -7.54 -25.80
CA VAL A 85 3.85 -8.06 -24.65
C VAL A 85 4.83 -8.54 -23.58
N PHE A 86 4.48 -8.38 -22.30
CA PHE A 86 5.32 -8.85 -21.20
C PHE A 86 5.48 -10.37 -21.22
N ILE A 87 6.71 -10.83 -21.00
CA ILE A 87 7.02 -12.25 -20.85
C ILE A 87 6.65 -12.67 -19.42
N GLU A 88 5.47 -13.26 -19.24
CA GLU A 88 4.91 -13.63 -17.92
C GLU A 88 5.80 -14.58 -17.10
N SER A 89 6.63 -15.40 -17.75
CA SER A 89 7.60 -16.28 -17.08
C SER A 89 8.80 -15.54 -16.48
N LYS A 90 8.84 -14.21 -16.63
CA LYS A 90 9.86 -13.32 -16.06
C LYS A 90 9.18 -12.25 -15.20
N PRO A 91 9.90 -11.68 -14.22
CA PRO A 91 9.32 -10.66 -13.36
C PRO A 91 8.92 -9.41 -14.15
N VAL A 92 7.68 -8.96 -13.95
CA VAL A 92 7.18 -7.66 -14.37
C VAL A 92 6.98 -6.82 -13.12
N TYR A 93 7.49 -5.61 -13.14
CA TYR A 93 7.46 -4.68 -12.02
C TYR A 93 6.56 -3.50 -12.35
N HIS A 94 5.74 -3.08 -11.40
CA HIS A 94 4.94 -1.87 -11.48
C HIS A 94 5.27 -0.99 -10.27
N LEU A 95 5.83 0.19 -10.54
CA LEU A 95 6.22 1.16 -9.52
C LEU A 95 5.08 2.15 -9.29
N ILE A 96 4.71 2.32 -8.03
CA ILE A 96 3.67 3.24 -7.62
C ILE A 96 4.31 4.22 -6.62
N GLY A 97 4.27 5.52 -6.93
CA GLY A 97 4.73 6.58 -6.03
C GLY A 97 3.54 7.34 -5.45
N GLU A 98 3.40 7.33 -4.14
CA GLU A 98 2.27 7.93 -3.42
C GLU A 98 2.79 8.87 -2.33
N THR A 99 2.05 9.95 -2.06
CA THR A 99 2.32 10.80 -0.90
C THR A 99 1.35 10.39 0.20
N ASP A 100 1.86 9.66 1.18
CA ASP A 100 1.13 9.34 2.40
C ASP A 100 1.26 10.49 3.40
N TYR A 101 0.22 10.71 4.21
CA TYR A 101 0.29 11.69 5.29
C TYR A 101 0.51 10.96 6.61
N ASP A 102 1.70 11.12 7.21
CA ASP A 102 1.97 10.57 8.55
C ASP A 102 1.37 11.49 9.62
N THR A 103 0.22 11.10 10.14
CA THR A 103 -0.51 11.86 11.16
C THR A 103 0.23 11.94 12.50
N LYS A 104 1.21 11.06 12.78
CA LYS A 104 1.96 11.10 14.03
C LYS A 104 2.94 12.27 14.08
N ASP A 105 3.56 12.57 12.93
CA ASP A 105 4.56 13.62 12.80
C ASP A 105 4.06 14.85 12.03
N SER A 106 2.79 14.83 11.55
CA SER A 106 2.20 15.89 10.70
C SER A 106 3.04 16.18 9.46
N LYS A 107 3.64 15.13 8.89
CA LYS A 107 4.55 15.21 7.75
C LYS A 107 3.99 14.43 6.59
N GLU A 108 3.95 15.07 5.43
CA GLU A 108 3.83 14.36 4.17
C GLU A 108 5.06 13.47 3.99
N ARG A 109 4.81 12.20 3.76
CA ARG A 109 5.82 11.19 3.48
C ARG A 109 5.51 10.56 2.14
N PHE A 110 6.30 10.91 1.15
CA PHE A 110 6.38 10.17 -0.09
C PHE A 110 6.86 8.75 0.19
N THR A 111 6.06 7.78 -0.22
CA THR A 111 6.32 6.35 -0.15
C THR A 111 6.22 5.77 -1.56
N GLN A 112 6.85 4.61 -1.76
CA GLN A 112 6.73 3.92 -3.03
C GLN A 112 6.41 2.46 -2.76
N THR A 113 5.50 1.92 -3.58
CA THR A 113 5.13 0.52 -3.60
C THR A 113 5.60 -0.08 -4.90
N LEU A 114 6.29 -1.22 -4.81
CA LEU A 114 6.69 -2.01 -5.96
C LEU A 114 5.86 -3.29 -6.00
N GLN A 115 5.00 -3.41 -7.01
CA GLN A 115 4.30 -4.65 -7.30
C GLN A 115 5.12 -5.48 -8.29
N ILE A 116 5.25 -6.77 -8.03
CA ILE A 116 5.96 -7.73 -8.88
C ILE A 116 5.00 -8.83 -9.27
N PHE A 117 4.81 -8.98 -10.57
CA PHE A 117 4.04 -10.06 -11.18
C PHE A 117 5.02 -11.07 -11.77
N LEU A 118 4.86 -12.34 -11.42
CA LEU A 118 5.67 -13.43 -11.96
C LEU A 118 4.80 -14.67 -12.08
N ASN A 119 4.69 -15.20 -13.29
CA ASN A 119 3.70 -16.21 -13.64
C ASN A 119 2.29 -15.73 -13.23
N ASN A 120 1.62 -16.45 -12.33
CA ASN A 120 0.31 -16.11 -11.80
C ASN A 120 0.36 -15.62 -10.34
N SER A 121 1.56 -15.28 -9.84
CA SER A 121 1.76 -14.86 -8.47
C SER A 121 2.08 -13.37 -8.38
N THR A 122 1.62 -12.72 -7.31
CA THR A 122 1.95 -11.32 -7.04
C THR A 122 2.69 -11.14 -5.72
N LEU A 123 3.76 -10.35 -5.74
CA LEU A 123 4.47 -9.85 -4.56
C LEU A 123 4.33 -8.33 -4.51
N THR A 124 3.98 -7.79 -3.36
CA THR A 124 3.94 -6.34 -3.11
C THR A 124 5.04 -5.98 -2.11
N ILE A 125 5.92 -5.05 -2.48
CA ILE A 125 6.95 -4.50 -1.60
C ILE A 125 6.58 -3.06 -1.27
N LEU A 126 6.30 -2.80 0.01
CA LEU A 126 6.02 -1.47 0.54
C LEU A 126 7.32 -0.77 0.94
N ASN A 127 7.31 0.56 0.90
CA ASN A 127 8.46 1.41 1.25
C ASN A 127 9.70 1.13 0.39
N TYR A 128 9.50 0.76 -0.87
CA TYR A 128 10.58 0.64 -1.85
C TYR A 128 11.20 2.02 -2.10
N SER A 129 12.52 2.06 -2.28
CA SER A 129 13.25 3.28 -2.66
C SER A 129 13.83 3.07 -4.06
N LEU A 130 13.31 3.83 -5.03
CA LEU A 130 13.89 3.89 -6.37
C LEU A 130 15.31 4.46 -6.34
N LEU A 131 15.56 5.47 -5.49
CA LEU A 131 16.87 6.08 -5.33
C LEU A 131 17.93 5.10 -4.80
N ASP A 132 17.58 4.27 -3.82
CA ASP A 132 18.50 3.32 -3.20
C ASP A 132 18.50 1.96 -3.89
N SER A 133 17.57 1.70 -4.83
CA SER A 133 17.35 0.37 -5.41
C SER A 133 17.15 -0.68 -4.30
N SER A 134 16.16 -0.45 -3.43
CA SER A 134 15.97 -1.28 -2.23
C SER A 134 15.97 -2.77 -2.51
N LEU A 135 16.57 -3.54 -1.60
CA LEU A 135 16.66 -5.01 -1.69
C LEU A 135 17.37 -5.49 -2.97
N ASN A 136 18.28 -4.68 -3.50
CA ASN A 136 19.03 -4.91 -4.73
C ASN A 136 18.17 -5.10 -5.99
N ILE A 137 16.94 -4.59 -5.97
CA ILE A 137 16.07 -4.54 -7.16
C ILE A 137 16.32 -3.20 -7.84
N LYS A 138 16.88 -3.22 -9.05
CA LYS A 138 17.28 -2.00 -9.77
C LYS A 138 16.37 -1.73 -10.97
N LEU A 139 15.61 -0.64 -10.92
CA LEU A 139 14.70 -0.23 -11.99
C LEU A 139 15.33 0.87 -12.85
N GLU A 140 15.60 0.60 -14.13
CA GLU A 140 16.13 1.61 -15.06
C GLU A 140 15.00 2.52 -15.58
N SER A 141 14.81 3.63 -14.87
CA SER A 141 13.79 4.66 -15.12
C SER A 141 14.16 5.58 -16.29
N LYS A 142 13.21 5.82 -17.21
CA LYS A 142 13.39 6.63 -18.43
C LYS A 142 12.27 7.62 -18.68
N SER A 143 11.04 7.29 -18.29
CA SER A 143 9.85 8.11 -18.45
C SER A 143 9.91 9.42 -17.65
N THR A 144 9.00 10.34 -17.95
CA THR A 144 8.79 11.55 -17.16
C THR A 144 8.29 11.22 -15.76
N GLU A 145 7.39 10.26 -15.64
CA GLU A 145 6.71 9.83 -14.43
C GLU A 145 7.69 9.22 -13.43
N SER A 146 8.56 8.32 -13.90
CA SER A 146 9.59 7.70 -13.04
C SER A 146 10.63 8.72 -12.57
N LYS A 147 10.96 9.72 -13.39
CA LYS A 147 11.84 10.84 -12.99
C LYS A 147 11.17 11.72 -11.94
N GLU A 148 9.87 12.01 -12.07
CA GLU A 148 9.13 12.76 -11.05
C GLU A 148 9.11 12.05 -9.70
N ILE A 149 8.91 10.72 -9.69
CA ILE A 149 9.01 9.89 -8.48
C ILE A 149 10.41 10.02 -7.86
N LEU A 150 11.47 9.88 -8.66
CA LEU A 150 12.85 9.98 -8.19
C LEU A 150 13.17 11.37 -7.61
N GLU A 151 12.72 12.44 -8.25
CA GLU A 151 12.94 13.81 -7.76
C GLU A 151 12.18 14.10 -6.47
N ARG A 152 10.94 13.59 -6.32
CA ARG A 152 10.19 13.70 -5.06
C ARG A 152 10.90 12.97 -3.93
N GLU A 153 11.41 11.78 -4.18
CA GLU A 153 12.18 11.02 -3.18
C GLU A 153 13.45 11.76 -2.75
N LYS A 154 14.22 12.31 -3.69
CA LYS A 154 15.40 13.14 -3.39
C LYS A 154 15.04 14.36 -2.55
N ALA A 155 13.97 15.07 -2.92
CA ALA A 155 13.51 16.25 -2.20
C ALA A 155 13.14 15.91 -0.75
N GLN A 156 12.51 14.77 -0.51
CA GLN A 156 12.20 14.31 0.85
C GLN A 156 13.46 13.97 1.66
N LYS A 157 14.40 13.22 1.10
CA LYS A 157 15.66 12.91 1.82
C LYS A 157 16.44 14.17 2.19
N GLN A 158 16.42 15.20 1.35
CA GLN A 158 17.04 16.49 1.66
C GLN A 158 16.34 17.21 2.82
N LYS A 159 15.01 17.19 2.87
CA LYS A 159 14.24 17.72 4.01
C LYS A 159 14.55 16.98 5.31
N ASP A 160 14.71 15.66 5.26
CA ASP A 160 14.99 14.83 6.44
C ASP A 160 16.44 14.97 6.94
N SER A 161 17.39 15.34 6.06
CA SER A 161 18.83 15.48 6.39
C SER A 161 19.28 16.89 6.80
N SER A 162 18.39 17.88 6.77
CA SER A 162 18.73 19.29 7.07
C SER A 162 18.62 19.59 8.57
N PRO A 163 19.57 20.34 9.20
CA PRO A 163 19.51 20.70 10.62
C PRO A 163 18.35 21.65 11.00
N MET A 164 17.62 22.17 10.01
CA MET A 164 16.47 23.04 10.18
C MET A 164 15.16 22.24 10.12
N ALA A 165 14.99 21.28 11.02
CA ALA A 165 13.69 20.65 11.28
C ALA A 165 12.94 21.41 12.41
N GLN A 166 12.99 22.74 12.39
CA GLN A 166 12.12 23.63 13.17
C GLN A 166 11.84 24.87 12.32
N ASN A 167 10.55 25.10 12.06
CA ASN A 167 9.98 26.14 11.20
C ASN A 167 10.23 25.96 9.69
N ASP A 168 9.24 25.41 9.00
CA ASP A 168 8.43 26.28 8.14
C ASP A 168 7.01 25.73 7.96
N ASN A 169 6.05 26.62 8.22
CA ASN A 169 4.65 26.44 7.92
C ASN A 169 4.45 26.38 6.40
N VAL A 170 4.13 25.21 5.87
CA VAL A 170 3.25 25.11 4.70
C VAL A 170 2.08 24.24 5.10
N ILE A 171 0.98 24.91 5.40
CA ILE A 171 -0.32 24.33 5.70
C ILE A 171 -0.87 23.75 4.38
N ALA A 172 -0.90 22.43 4.27
CA ALA A 172 -1.84 21.70 3.42
C ALA A 172 -2.68 20.79 4.32
N THR A 173 -3.85 21.28 4.72
CA THR A 173 -4.83 20.58 5.55
C THR A 173 -5.53 19.49 4.74
N ALA A 174 -5.02 18.26 4.75
CA ALA A 174 -5.85 17.08 4.55
C ALA A 174 -6.21 16.54 5.93
N PHE A 175 -7.35 16.99 6.47
CA PHE A 175 -7.87 16.41 7.70
C PHE A 175 -8.37 15.00 7.38
N LEU A 176 -7.56 13.97 7.66
CA LEU A 176 -8.01 12.58 7.55
C LEU A 176 -9.18 12.36 8.50
N HIS A 177 -10.39 12.36 7.94
CA HIS A 177 -11.63 12.19 8.68
C HIS A 177 -12.15 10.75 8.49
N PRO A 178 -12.68 10.11 9.55
CA PRO A 178 -13.31 8.81 9.42
C PRO A 178 -14.64 8.93 8.67
N ILE A 179 -15.09 7.85 8.02
CA ILE A 179 -16.40 7.76 7.38
C ILE A 179 -17.50 7.87 8.45
N LEU A 180 -18.53 8.65 8.18
CA LEU A 180 -19.78 8.75 8.93
C LEU A 180 -20.94 8.14 8.13
N GLU A 181 -22.08 7.86 8.78
CA GLU A 181 -23.26 7.27 8.11
C GLU A 181 -23.79 8.09 6.92
N ASP A 182 -23.54 9.40 6.88
CA ASP A 182 -24.01 10.29 5.81
C ASP A 182 -22.92 10.59 4.77
N ASN A 183 -21.79 9.86 4.78
CA ASN A 183 -20.82 9.92 3.68
C ASN A 183 -21.36 9.25 2.42
N GLU A 184 -20.86 9.70 1.27
CA GLU A 184 -21.15 9.10 -0.01
C GLU A 184 -19.98 8.20 -0.42
N LEU A 185 -20.24 6.89 -0.49
CA LEU A 185 -19.27 5.87 -0.87
C LEU A 185 -19.79 5.12 -2.09
N LYS A 186 -19.01 5.06 -3.17
CA LYS A 186 -19.45 4.50 -4.45
C LYS A 186 -18.44 3.55 -5.06
N SER A 187 -18.91 2.57 -5.81
CA SER A 187 -18.08 1.85 -6.78
C SER A 187 -17.83 2.71 -8.04
N PRO A 188 -16.85 2.34 -8.89
CA PRO A 188 -16.59 3.04 -10.16
C PRO A 188 -17.77 2.97 -11.15
N HIS A 189 -18.72 2.07 -10.89
CA HIS A 189 -19.90 1.82 -11.70
C HIS A 189 -21.18 2.42 -11.08
N ASN A 190 -21.04 3.52 -10.34
CA ASN A 190 -22.12 4.27 -9.68
C ASN A 190 -22.92 3.53 -8.61
N GLY A 191 -22.57 2.29 -8.27
CA GLY A 191 -23.20 1.59 -7.15
C GLY A 191 -22.86 2.27 -5.83
N VAL A 192 -23.88 2.57 -5.01
CA VAL A 192 -23.77 3.30 -3.73
C VAL A 192 -23.75 2.33 -2.57
N VAL A 193 -22.75 2.45 -1.69
CA VAL A 193 -22.66 1.66 -0.46
C VAL A 193 -23.69 2.18 0.55
N GLN A 194 -24.45 1.26 1.14
CA GLN A 194 -25.39 1.58 2.22
C GLN A 194 -24.65 1.62 3.55
N LEU A 195 -24.28 2.83 3.99
CA LEU A 195 -23.59 3.03 5.26
C LEU A 195 -24.58 2.93 6.43
N LYS A 196 -24.25 2.07 7.40
CA LYS A 196 -25.02 1.93 8.63
C LYS A 196 -24.10 1.53 9.78
N SER A 197 -23.97 2.42 10.74
CA SER A 197 -23.19 2.22 11.95
C SER A 197 -23.92 1.29 12.90
N ASN A 198 -23.24 0.27 13.41
CA ASN A 198 -23.70 -0.56 14.52
C ASN A 198 -22.77 -0.41 15.72
N LYS A 199 -21.48 -0.68 15.52
CA LYS A 199 -20.47 -0.52 16.57
C LYS A 199 -20.03 0.93 16.75
N GLY A 200 -20.09 1.75 15.71
CA GLY A 200 -19.73 3.17 15.79
C GLY A 200 -20.81 4.09 16.37
N LYS A 201 -22.02 3.59 16.69
CA LYS A 201 -23.20 4.39 17.08
C LYS A 201 -22.96 5.39 18.21
N SER A 202 -22.10 5.04 19.16
CA SER A 202 -21.75 5.89 20.32
C SER A 202 -20.78 7.02 19.99
N PHE A 203 -20.12 6.98 18.83
CA PHE A 203 -19.14 7.96 18.40
C PHE A 203 -19.76 8.80 17.28
N LYS A 204 -20.13 10.03 17.61
CA LYS A 204 -20.81 10.93 16.69
C LYS A 204 -20.04 12.20 16.42
N SER A 205 -20.13 12.67 15.17
CA SER A 205 -19.77 14.02 14.79
C SER A 205 -21.03 14.76 14.37
N LYS A 206 -21.36 15.85 15.06
CA LYS A 206 -22.61 16.60 14.82
C LYS A 206 -23.83 15.67 14.76
N ASP A 207 -23.93 14.77 15.74
CA ASP A 207 -24.95 13.72 15.88
C ASP A 207 -24.98 12.61 14.83
N ILE A 208 -24.07 12.62 13.86
CA ILE A 208 -23.98 11.56 12.86
C ILE A 208 -22.97 10.48 13.32
N PRO A 209 -23.38 9.20 13.40
CA PRO A 209 -22.51 8.09 13.78
C PRO A 209 -21.33 7.83 12.84
N MET A 210 -20.21 7.41 13.42
CA MET A 210 -19.04 6.91 12.72
C MET A 210 -19.26 5.50 12.16
N ILE A 211 -18.69 5.19 11.01
CA ILE A 211 -18.62 3.84 10.45
C ILE A 211 -17.31 3.19 10.87
N LEU A 212 -17.41 2.01 11.50
CA LEU A 212 -16.26 1.17 11.81
C LEU A 212 -16.09 0.05 10.77
N GLU A 213 -14.95 -0.63 10.79
CA GLU A 213 -14.59 -1.66 9.82
C GLU A 213 -15.64 -2.77 9.76
N SER A 214 -16.11 -3.28 10.90
CA SER A 214 -17.15 -4.31 10.90
C SER A 214 -18.54 -3.79 10.54
N ASP A 215 -18.76 -2.47 10.59
CA ASP A 215 -19.97 -1.83 10.05
C ASP A 215 -19.91 -1.74 8.52
N LEU A 216 -18.73 -1.43 7.96
CA LEU A 216 -18.52 -1.26 6.52
C LEU A 216 -18.37 -2.60 5.79
N LEU A 217 -17.67 -3.57 6.37
CA LEU A 217 -17.46 -4.88 5.77
C LEU A 217 -18.82 -5.57 5.56
N TYR A 218 -19.04 -6.08 4.34
CA TYR A 218 -20.31 -6.64 3.89
C TYR A 218 -21.49 -5.64 3.78
N SER A 219 -21.23 -4.33 3.90
CA SER A 219 -22.23 -3.31 3.55
C SER A 219 -22.67 -3.46 2.10
N GLN A 220 -23.98 -3.35 1.86
CA GLN A 220 -24.57 -3.56 0.53
C GLN A 220 -24.21 -2.43 -0.43
N ILE A 221 -23.99 -2.77 -1.71
CA ILE A 221 -23.82 -1.82 -2.80
C ILE A 221 -25.07 -1.90 -3.69
N ILE A 222 -25.77 -0.78 -3.87
CA ILE A 222 -27.04 -0.70 -4.61
C ILE A 222 -26.85 0.18 -5.86
N GLY A 223 -27.49 -0.19 -6.97
CA GLY A 223 -27.49 0.63 -8.19
C GLY A 223 -26.21 0.53 -9.03
N CYS A 224 -25.38 -0.49 -8.80
CA CYS A 224 -24.20 -0.73 -9.62
C CYS A 224 -24.59 -1.14 -11.05
N THR A 225 -24.03 -0.47 -12.05
CA THR A 225 -24.31 -0.74 -13.49
C THR A 225 -23.22 -1.57 -14.17
N ASN A 226 -22.32 -2.18 -13.40
CA ASN A 226 -21.23 -2.97 -13.94
C ASN A 226 -21.73 -4.12 -14.81
N ASN A 227 -21.07 -4.34 -15.94
CA ASN A 227 -21.34 -5.44 -16.85
C ASN A 227 -20.04 -5.94 -17.49
N ILE A 228 -19.99 -7.23 -17.81
CA ILE A 228 -18.86 -7.87 -18.49
C ILE A 228 -19.41 -8.42 -19.80
N ALA A 229 -18.92 -7.92 -20.93
CA ALA A 229 -19.39 -8.31 -22.27
C ALA A 229 -20.92 -8.26 -22.42
N GLY A 230 -21.58 -7.25 -21.84
CA GLY A 230 -23.04 -7.08 -21.87
C GLY A 230 -23.81 -7.93 -20.84
N VAL A 231 -23.15 -8.76 -20.04
CA VAL A 231 -23.78 -9.52 -18.94
C VAL A 231 -23.72 -8.69 -17.65
N PRO A 232 -24.86 -8.32 -17.04
CA PRO A 232 -24.88 -7.58 -15.78
C PRO A 232 -24.09 -8.32 -14.69
N THR A 233 -23.06 -7.66 -14.16
CA THR A 233 -22.17 -8.20 -13.11
C THR A 233 -21.98 -7.14 -12.02
N PRO A 234 -23.06 -6.72 -11.33
CA PRO A 234 -23.00 -5.63 -10.37
C PRO A 234 -22.11 -5.98 -9.17
N CYS A 235 -21.41 -4.97 -8.65
CA CYS A 235 -20.89 -4.98 -7.29
C CYS A 235 -22.09 -5.04 -6.33
N THR A 236 -22.08 -5.96 -5.38
CA THR A 236 -23.20 -6.21 -4.46
C THR A 236 -22.87 -5.86 -3.03
N MET A 237 -21.58 -5.87 -2.65
CA MET A 237 -21.16 -5.56 -1.28
C MET A 237 -19.70 -5.10 -1.20
N VAL A 238 -19.34 -4.48 -0.07
CA VAL A 238 -17.95 -4.30 0.34
C VAL A 238 -17.40 -5.64 0.80
N ALA A 239 -16.30 -6.11 0.22
CA ALA A 239 -15.75 -7.43 0.51
C ALA A 239 -14.35 -7.40 1.13
N THR A 240 -13.61 -6.31 0.95
CA THR A 240 -12.24 -6.20 1.48
C THR A 240 -11.99 -4.80 2.00
N ILE A 241 -11.39 -4.74 3.19
CA ILE A 241 -10.87 -3.54 3.79
C ILE A 241 -9.41 -3.84 4.16
N LEU A 242 -8.48 -3.18 3.48
CA LEU A 242 -7.06 -3.30 3.71
C LEU A 242 -6.66 -2.49 4.95
N PRO A 243 -5.60 -2.90 5.67
CA PRO A 243 -5.16 -2.21 6.87
C PRO A 243 -4.83 -0.72 6.69
N ASN A 244 -4.39 -0.29 5.50
CA ASN A 244 -4.09 1.11 5.19
C ASN A 244 -5.34 2.01 5.25
N ALA A 245 -6.55 1.50 5.00
CA ALA A 245 -7.78 2.28 5.09
C ALA A 245 -8.25 2.53 6.53
N ARG A 246 -7.62 1.89 7.53
CA ARG A 246 -8.04 1.95 8.94
C ARG A 246 -7.38 3.12 9.66
N GLY A 247 -8.14 3.81 10.52
CA GLY A 247 -7.56 4.74 11.49
C GLY A 247 -6.82 4.02 12.61
N LEU A 248 -5.84 4.68 13.23
CA LEU A 248 -4.96 4.07 14.22
C LEU A 248 -5.65 3.73 15.55
N LYS A 249 -6.56 4.61 15.97
CA LYS A 249 -7.30 4.46 17.23
C LYS A 249 -8.51 3.55 17.03
N LYS A 250 -8.61 2.52 17.86
CA LYS A 250 -9.81 1.68 17.95
C LYS A 250 -10.94 2.36 18.68
N PHE A 251 -12.15 2.06 18.24
CA PHE A 251 -13.42 2.46 18.84
C PHE A 251 -14.25 1.18 19.02
N ASN A 252 -14.65 0.85 20.25
CA ASN A 252 -15.34 -0.42 20.55
C ASN A 252 -14.61 -1.66 19.98
N ASP A 253 -13.28 -1.72 20.21
CA ASP A 253 -12.36 -2.77 19.74
C ASP A 253 -12.26 -2.95 18.22
N ASP A 254 -12.81 -2.00 17.45
CA ASP A 254 -12.87 -2.01 16.00
C ASP A 254 -12.23 -0.74 15.40
N TYR A 255 -11.92 -0.75 14.10
CA TYR A 255 -11.20 0.34 13.45
C TYR A 255 -12.13 1.29 12.70
N PRO A 256 -11.96 2.61 12.80
CA PRO A 256 -12.65 3.54 11.92
C PRO A 256 -12.03 3.46 10.51
N ILE A 257 -12.82 3.74 9.47
CA ILE A 257 -12.30 3.77 8.09
C ILE A 257 -12.10 5.22 7.67
N MET A 258 -10.92 5.55 7.14
CA MET A 258 -10.54 6.92 6.79
C MET A 258 -11.04 7.26 5.38
N GLN A 259 -11.78 8.36 5.24
CA GLN A 259 -12.44 8.76 3.99
C GLN A 259 -11.47 8.85 2.81
N ASP A 260 -10.28 9.42 3.03
CA ASP A 260 -9.29 9.65 1.97
C ASP A 260 -8.54 8.38 1.53
N LEU A 261 -8.61 7.32 2.34
CA LEU A 261 -7.90 6.05 2.10
C LEU A 261 -8.82 4.96 1.54
N VAL A 262 -10.07 5.30 1.23
CA VAL A 262 -11.05 4.34 0.71
C VAL A 262 -10.65 3.82 -0.67
N SER A 263 -10.16 4.69 -1.56
CA SER A 263 -9.78 4.32 -2.94
C SER A 263 -8.61 3.35 -3.01
N SER A 264 -7.70 3.40 -2.05
CA SER A 264 -6.52 2.52 -1.99
C SER A 264 -6.69 1.33 -1.06
N GLY A 265 -7.79 1.25 -0.29
CA GLY A 265 -7.92 0.24 0.75
C GLY A 265 -9.30 -0.38 0.94
N VAL A 266 -10.34 0.02 0.21
CA VAL A 266 -11.68 -0.59 0.33
C VAL A 266 -12.15 -1.08 -1.04
N MET A 267 -12.48 -2.37 -1.13
CA MET A 267 -12.85 -3.04 -2.38
C MET A 267 -14.24 -3.68 -2.32
N SER A 268 -14.91 -3.72 -3.48
CA SER A 268 -16.14 -4.49 -3.67
C SER A 268 -15.88 -6.00 -3.75
N ASP A 269 -16.96 -6.79 -3.71
CA ASP A 269 -16.98 -8.23 -4.00
C ASP A 269 -16.53 -8.62 -5.41
N LYS A 270 -16.36 -7.64 -6.30
CA LYS A 270 -15.83 -7.81 -7.66
C LYS A 270 -14.40 -7.28 -7.81
N GLY A 271 -13.75 -6.90 -6.71
CA GLY A 271 -12.36 -6.44 -6.70
C GLY A 271 -12.16 -4.99 -7.17
N PHE A 272 -13.23 -4.19 -7.27
CA PHE A 272 -13.11 -2.79 -7.66
C PHE A 272 -12.94 -1.86 -6.44
N PRO A 273 -12.01 -0.88 -6.50
CA PRO A 273 -11.85 0.10 -5.43
C PRO A 273 -13.09 0.98 -5.30
N LEU A 274 -13.49 1.25 -4.06
CA LEU A 274 -14.57 2.17 -3.76
C LEU A 274 -14.01 3.60 -3.62
N ILE A 275 -14.85 4.59 -3.91
CA ILE A 275 -14.51 6.00 -3.90
C ILE A 275 -15.37 6.67 -2.84
N CYS A 276 -14.75 7.40 -1.91
CA CYS A 276 -15.43 8.25 -0.96
C CYS A 276 -15.46 9.68 -1.48
N THR A 277 -16.58 10.37 -1.28
CA THR A 277 -16.60 11.83 -1.33
C THR A 277 -16.22 12.34 0.07
N PRO A 278 -15.02 12.93 0.25
CA PRO A 278 -14.57 13.37 1.56
C PRO A 278 -15.34 14.58 2.04
N LYS A 279 -15.49 14.71 3.36
CA LYS A 279 -16.06 15.89 4.01
C LYS A 279 -15.52 16.05 5.43
N GLU A 280 -15.56 17.29 5.90
CA GLU A 280 -15.17 17.62 7.26
C GLU A 280 -16.06 16.97 8.32
N ASN A 281 -15.44 16.53 9.41
CA ASN A 281 -16.17 16.13 10.62
C ASN A 281 -15.39 16.47 11.90
N THR A 282 -16.00 16.25 13.08
CA THR A 282 -15.37 16.63 14.36
C THR A 282 -14.29 15.65 14.82
N PHE A 283 -14.17 14.48 14.18
CA PHE A 283 -13.12 13.52 14.48
C PHE A 283 -11.85 13.90 13.74
N LYS A 284 -10.75 14.02 14.46
CA LYS A 284 -9.43 14.22 13.86
C LYS A 284 -8.71 12.88 13.83
N GLY A 285 -8.09 12.52 12.71
CA GLY A 285 -7.14 11.41 12.63
C GLY A 285 -5.97 11.68 13.58
N LYS A 286 -6.05 11.14 14.80
CA LYS A 286 -4.99 11.11 15.81
C LYS A 286 -4.64 9.67 16.10
#